data_AF-A0A2A9END3-F1
#
_entry.id   AF-A0A2A9END3-F1
#
_cell.length_a   1.000
_cell.length_b   1.000
_cell.length_c   1.000
_cell.angle_alpha   90.00
_cell.angle_beta   90.00
_cell.angle_gamma   90.00
#
_symmetry.space_group_name_H-M   'P 1'
#
loop_
_entity.id
_entity.type
_entity.pdbx_description
1 polymer ?
#
loop_
_entity_poly.entity_id
_entity_poly.type
_entity_poly.pdbx_seq_one_letter_code
_entity_poly.pdbx_strand_id
1 'polypeptide(L)'
;MNQPIRRLATVVALMFLALMVSATSVQFFQAGALNNDSRNVRTVYREYGRDRGPIVVAGESVATSTPVDDVYGYQRSYSPGALYAHTTGYFSTAFNRLTGLEQTENEILNGTSSSLLLQRIQTLVTGQQPQGGAVELTLDPVAQQAAAAALGDRKGAVVALDPRTGAVLAMVSSPSFDPNSLATHNREDAEAAWAALTEDPDKPLVNRAIAGDQYAPGSVFKVITAAAALEEDSSMTPDTLVPGPTELSLPQTSHIIQNPLKRACGDGSGEVPLVTAFRQSCNTTFAQLAMDMGEETLRAQAEAFGFGEPLEIPLKVTPSRFPAEPTPPQLAMSGIGQSDVRVTPMQMAMVAAAVANDGVQMQPYLVARELSPDLEVVGTTQPKELRESVSPETADKLTEMMVEVVANGTGTAAQIPGVKVAGKTGTAEISADVAPHAWFLGFAGADDPEVAVAVVVENGGDGGTNAGPVARAVMEAVLR
;
A
#
# COMPACT_ATOMS: atom_id res chain seq x y z
N MET A 1 -64.54 9.37 3.31
CA MET A 1 -63.37 9.94 4.00
C MET A 1 -63.07 11.30 3.38
N ASN A 2 -63.04 12.37 4.19
CA ASN A 2 -62.93 13.75 3.69
C ASN A 2 -61.56 13.96 3.01
N GLN A 3 -61.52 14.63 1.85
CA GLN A 3 -60.30 14.79 1.03
C GLN A 3 -59.14 15.47 1.79
N PRO A 4 -59.38 16.47 2.66
CA PRO A 4 -58.34 17.04 3.51
C PRO A 4 -57.75 16.03 4.50
N ILE A 5 -58.58 15.15 5.08
CA ILE A 5 -58.14 14.12 6.02
C ILE A 5 -57.27 13.08 5.32
N ARG A 6 -57.61 12.68 4.09
CA ARG A 6 -56.77 11.80 3.26
C ARG A 6 -55.40 12.42 3.00
N ARG A 7 -55.36 13.68 2.58
CA ARG A 7 -54.09 14.39 2.32
C ARG A 7 -53.24 14.50 3.58
N LEU A 8 -53.85 14.86 4.72
CA LEU A 8 -53.14 14.93 5.99
C LEU A 8 -52.59 13.56 6.41
N ALA A 9 -53.40 12.50 6.32
CA ALA A 9 -52.95 11.14 6.63
C ALA A 9 -51.81 10.69 5.72
N THR A 10 -51.86 11.01 4.42
CA THR A 10 -50.76 10.72 3.49
C THR A 10 -49.48 11.48 3.86
N VAL A 11 -49.57 12.77 4.19
CA VAL A 11 -48.39 13.54 4.61
C VAL A 11 -47.79 12.97 5.88
N VAL A 12 -48.62 12.66 6.89
CA VAL A 12 -48.15 12.05 8.14
C VAL A 12 -47.51 10.68 7.89
N ALA A 13 -48.11 9.83 7.04
CA ALA A 13 -47.53 8.54 6.68
C ALA A 13 -46.18 8.68 5.97
N LEU A 14 -46.03 9.66 5.07
CA LEU A 14 -44.75 9.96 4.41
C LEU A 14 -43.70 10.45 5.40
N MET A 15 -44.09 11.27 6.40
CA MET A 15 -43.18 11.71 7.45
C MET A 15 -42.71 10.54 8.33
N PHE A 16 -43.61 9.62 8.70
CA PHE A 16 -43.23 8.41 9.43
C PHE A 16 -42.32 7.50 8.61
N LEU A 17 -42.60 7.33 7.31
CA LEU A 17 -41.75 6.57 6.41
C LEU A 17 -40.34 7.21 6.32
N ALA A 18 -40.26 8.54 6.19
CA ALA A 18 -38.99 9.25 6.18
C ALA A 18 -38.22 9.08 7.51
N LEU A 19 -38.91 9.12 8.66
CA LEU A 19 -38.31 8.84 9.96
C LEU A 19 -37.83 7.39 10.08
N MET A 20 -38.58 6.41 9.58
CA MET A 20 -38.17 5.00 9.57
C MET A 20 -36.96 4.76 8.68
N VAL A 21 -36.92 5.38 7.49
CA VAL A 21 -35.75 5.31 6.59
C VAL A 21 -34.54 5.97 7.25
N SER A 22 -34.72 7.13 7.88
CA SER A 22 -33.65 7.82 8.62
C SER A 22 -33.12 6.97 9.78
N ALA A 23 -34.02 6.41 10.59
CA ALA A 23 -33.65 5.54 11.70
C ALA A 23 -32.91 4.28 11.21
N THR A 24 -33.37 3.64 10.13
CA THR A 24 -32.71 2.46 9.54
C THR A 24 -31.35 2.83 8.97
N SER A 25 -31.22 3.99 8.32
CA SER A 25 -29.95 4.52 7.83
C SER A 25 -28.94 4.66 8.97
N VAL A 26 -29.34 5.26 10.09
CA VAL A 26 -28.46 5.46 11.25
C VAL A 26 -28.17 4.15 12.00
N GLN A 27 -29.19 3.33 12.25
CA GLN A 27 -29.11 2.16 13.13
C GLN A 27 -28.62 0.88 12.46
N PHE A 28 -28.66 0.79 11.13
CA PHE A 28 -28.22 -0.39 10.40
C PHE A 28 -27.02 -0.04 9.51
N PHE A 29 -27.18 0.87 8.56
CA PHE A 29 -26.13 1.16 7.57
C PHE A 29 -24.96 1.96 8.15
N GLN A 30 -25.21 2.91 9.05
CA GLN A 30 -24.16 3.72 9.68
C GLN A 30 -23.67 3.15 11.02
N ALA A 31 -24.26 2.07 11.51
CA ALA A 31 -23.98 1.57 12.86
C ALA A 31 -22.53 1.16 13.06
N GLY A 32 -21.94 0.41 12.12
CA GLY A 32 -20.53 0.01 12.19
C GLY A 32 -19.60 1.24 12.19
N ALA A 33 -19.82 2.18 11.27
CA ALA A 33 -19.03 3.41 11.19
C ALA A 33 -19.15 4.27 12.47
N LEU A 34 -20.35 4.40 13.05
CA LEU A 34 -20.57 5.14 14.30
C LEU A 34 -20.01 4.42 15.53
N ASN A 35 -19.99 3.07 15.53
CA ASN A 35 -19.34 2.29 16.59
C ASN A 35 -17.82 2.41 16.50
N ASN A 36 -17.25 2.43 15.30
CA ASN A 36 -15.80 2.51 15.08
C ASN A 36 -15.25 3.95 15.07
N ASP A 37 -16.10 4.96 15.27
CA ASP A 37 -15.71 6.37 15.40
C ASP A 37 -14.98 6.61 16.73
N SER A 38 -13.79 7.23 16.66
CA SER A 38 -12.94 7.49 17.84
C SER A 38 -13.56 8.43 18.88
N ARG A 39 -14.64 9.14 18.55
CA ARG A 39 -15.38 10.00 19.51
C ARG A 39 -16.39 9.21 20.34
N ASN A 40 -16.66 7.95 19.97
CA ASN A 40 -17.65 7.12 20.65
C ASN A 40 -17.06 6.45 21.89
N VAL A 41 -17.06 7.16 23.03
CA VAL A 41 -16.55 6.62 24.30
C VAL A 41 -17.28 5.38 24.82
N ARG A 42 -18.48 5.07 24.29
CA ARG A 42 -19.28 3.90 24.72
C ARG A 42 -18.77 2.58 24.18
N THR A 43 -17.92 2.59 23.16
CA THR A 43 -17.25 1.35 22.72
C THR A 43 -16.22 0.94 23.75
N VAL A 44 -15.38 1.87 24.21
CA VAL A 44 -14.36 1.59 25.24
C VAL A 44 -14.96 1.07 26.54
N TYR A 45 -16.05 1.67 27.05
CA TYR A 45 -16.76 1.12 28.21
C TYR A 45 -17.39 -0.27 27.97
N ARG A 46 -17.72 -0.61 26.73
CA ARG A 46 -18.20 -1.95 26.34
C ARG A 46 -17.06 -2.96 26.15
N GLU A 47 -15.83 -2.47 25.94
CA GLU A 47 -14.62 -3.29 25.94
C GLU A 47 -14.11 -3.59 27.36
N TYR A 48 -14.56 -2.88 28.40
CA TYR A 48 -14.15 -3.15 29.79
C TYR A 48 -14.53 -4.56 30.21
N GLY A 49 -13.55 -5.30 30.71
CA GLY A 49 -13.71 -6.69 31.12
C GLY A 49 -13.93 -7.65 29.96
N ARG A 50 -13.70 -7.24 28.71
CA ARG A 50 -13.85 -8.10 27.53
C ARG A 50 -12.51 -8.60 27.03
N ASP A 51 -12.44 -9.91 26.78
CA ASP A 51 -11.28 -10.52 26.15
C ASP A 51 -11.31 -10.24 24.64
N ARG A 52 -10.67 -9.14 24.23
CA ARG A 52 -10.57 -8.75 22.83
C ARG A 52 -9.66 -9.75 22.10
N GLY A 53 -10.17 -10.32 21.01
CA GLY A 53 -9.51 -11.41 20.31
C GLY A 53 -8.19 -11.02 19.63
N PRO A 54 -7.37 -12.00 19.26
CA PRO A 54 -6.02 -11.75 18.79
C PRO A 54 -5.96 -11.33 17.31
N ILE A 55 -4.91 -10.60 16.95
CA ILE A 55 -4.47 -10.46 15.55
C ILE A 55 -3.33 -11.46 15.36
N VAL A 56 -3.41 -12.28 14.31
CA VAL A 56 -2.57 -13.46 14.10
C VAL A 56 -1.81 -13.34 12.77
N VAL A 57 -0.53 -13.68 12.79
CA VAL A 57 0.35 -13.78 11.62
C VAL A 57 0.98 -15.16 11.63
N ALA A 58 0.75 -15.97 10.59
CA ALA A 58 1.27 -17.34 10.48
C ALA A 58 1.06 -18.21 11.74
N GLY A 59 -0.11 -18.08 12.40
CA GLY A 59 -0.45 -18.83 13.61
C GLY A 59 0.08 -18.23 14.93
N GLU A 60 0.92 -17.19 14.87
CA GLU A 60 1.41 -16.48 16.05
C GLU A 60 0.61 -15.21 16.31
N SER A 61 0.25 -14.95 17.57
CA SER A 61 -0.51 -13.74 17.91
C SER A 61 0.42 -12.53 18.03
N VAL A 62 0.21 -11.53 17.18
CA VAL A 62 0.97 -10.27 17.16
C VAL A 62 0.27 -9.16 17.95
N ALA A 63 -1.03 -9.32 18.25
CA ALA A 63 -1.75 -8.52 19.23
C ALA A 63 -2.66 -9.44 20.05
N THR A 64 -2.63 -9.32 21.38
CA THR A 64 -3.37 -10.18 22.33
C THR A 64 -3.86 -9.39 23.52
N SER A 65 -4.84 -9.92 24.23
CA SER A 65 -5.36 -9.34 25.47
C SER A 65 -5.06 -10.27 26.64
N THR A 66 -4.48 -9.75 27.72
CA THR A 66 -4.16 -10.53 28.92
C THR A 66 -4.94 -10.03 30.12
N PRO A 67 -5.53 -10.91 30.96
CA PRO A 67 -6.24 -10.50 32.16
C PRO A 67 -5.35 -9.68 33.11
N VAL A 68 -5.88 -8.57 33.63
CA VAL A 68 -5.22 -7.72 34.64
C VAL A 68 -6.20 -7.33 35.75
N ASP A 69 -5.68 -7.11 36.95
CA ASP A 69 -6.47 -6.73 38.13
C ASP A 69 -6.62 -5.20 38.23
N ASP A 70 -7.31 -4.60 37.26
CA ASP A 70 -7.69 -3.20 37.27
C ASP A 70 -9.10 -2.98 36.71
N VAL A 71 -9.53 -1.73 36.60
CA VAL A 71 -10.88 -1.37 36.15
C VAL A 71 -11.18 -1.75 34.69
N TYR A 72 -10.15 -2.01 33.88
CA TYR A 72 -10.27 -2.36 32.47
C TYR A 72 -10.33 -3.88 32.27
N GLY A 73 -9.73 -4.66 33.19
CA GLY A 73 -9.82 -6.13 33.26
C GLY A 73 -8.93 -6.89 32.26
N TYR A 74 -8.58 -6.29 31.11
CA TYR A 74 -7.68 -6.86 30.12
C TYR A 74 -6.72 -5.80 29.58
N GLN A 75 -5.42 -6.10 29.59
CA GLN A 75 -4.37 -5.30 28.97
C GLN A 75 -4.12 -5.79 27.54
N ARG A 76 -4.17 -4.89 26.56
CA ARG A 76 -3.80 -5.18 25.17
C ARG A 76 -2.29 -5.11 25.02
N SER A 77 -1.67 -6.13 24.43
CA SER A 77 -0.23 -6.21 24.16
C SER A 77 0.06 -6.53 22.70
N TYR A 78 1.18 -6.01 22.20
CA TYR A 78 1.62 -6.16 20.80
C TYR A 78 3.03 -6.74 20.76
N SER A 79 3.20 -7.82 20.01
CA SER A 79 4.47 -8.55 19.91
C SER A 79 4.89 -8.70 18.44
N PRO A 80 6.16 -8.46 18.08
CA PRO A 80 7.27 -7.98 18.92
C PRO A 80 7.32 -6.44 19.02
N GLY A 81 6.20 -5.78 19.36
CA GLY A 81 6.12 -4.32 19.45
C GLY A 81 6.05 -3.64 18.07
N ALA A 82 7.13 -2.98 17.66
CA ALA A 82 7.11 -2.05 16.51
C ALA A 82 6.97 -2.70 15.12
N LEU A 83 7.23 -4.02 15.00
CA LEU A 83 7.32 -4.72 13.71
C LEU A 83 6.00 -4.70 12.91
N TYR A 84 4.87 -4.75 13.59
CA TYR A 84 3.54 -4.79 12.99
C TYR A 84 2.71 -3.53 13.29
N ALA A 85 3.30 -2.52 13.94
CA ALA A 85 2.58 -1.39 14.53
C ALA A 85 1.70 -0.61 13.55
N HIS A 86 2.17 -0.36 12.31
CA HIS A 86 1.37 0.35 11.31
C HIS A 86 0.27 -0.50 10.67
N THR A 87 0.34 -1.82 10.82
CA THR A 87 -0.68 -2.77 10.36
C THR A 87 -1.71 -2.98 11.46
N THR A 88 -1.29 -3.40 12.65
CA THR A 88 -2.19 -3.58 13.79
C THR A 88 -2.83 -2.26 14.18
N GLY A 89 -2.07 -1.17 14.12
CA GLY A 89 -2.39 0.05 14.85
C GLY A 89 -2.27 -0.18 16.35
N TYR A 90 -3.07 0.56 17.10
CA TYR A 90 -3.15 0.44 18.55
C TYR A 90 -4.59 0.65 19.04
N PHE A 91 -4.88 0.02 20.17
CA PHE A 91 -6.04 0.24 21.03
C PHE A 91 -5.58 0.92 22.31
N SER A 92 -6.05 2.15 22.53
CA SER A 92 -5.71 2.94 23.71
C SER A 92 -6.97 3.29 24.50
N THR A 93 -7.01 2.84 25.75
CA THR A 93 -8.04 3.23 26.72
C THR A 93 -7.84 4.67 27.19
N ALA A 94 -6.59 5.14 27.33
CA ALA A 94 -6.27 6.52 27.71
C ALA A 94 -6.80 7.55 26.71
N PHE A 95 -6.75 7.26 25.41
CA PHE A 95 -7.23 8.16 24.36
C PHE A 95 -8.60 7.82 23.80
N ASN A 96 -9.23 6.73 24.27
CA ASN A 96 -10.43 6.15 23.67
C ASN A 96 -10.31 5.97 22.15
N ARG A 97 -9.18 5.42 21.69
CA ARG A 97 -8.83 5.40 20.27
C ARG A 97 -8.41 4.03 19.80
N LEU A 98 -8.95 3.63 18.65
CA LEU A 98 -8.56 2.48 17.84
C LEU A 98 -7.96 3.01 16.54
N THR A 99 -6.92 2.37 16.03
CA THR A 99 -6.30 2.69 14.73
C THR A 99 -5.90 1.40 14.02
N GLY A 100 -5.56 1.47 12.72
CA GLY A 100 -5.14 0.28 11.97
C GLY A 100 -6.21 -0.82 11.97
N LEU A 101 -5.77 -2.08 11.99
CA LEU A 101 -6.66 -3.24 12.08
C LEU A 101 -7.44 -3.30 13.40
N GLU A 102 -6.92 -2.73 14.49
CA GLU A 102 -7.72 -2.60 15.72
C GLU A 102 -9.00 -1.80 15.48
N GLN A 103 -8.99 -0.85 14.55
CA GLN A 103 -10.18 -0.09 14.18
C GLN A 103 -11.02 -0.80 13.11
N THR A 104 -10.41 -1.26 12.02
CA THR A 104 -11.17 -1.81 10.88
C THR A 104 -11.83 -3.13 11.23
N GLU A 105 -11.14 -3.95 12.02
CA GLU A 105 -11.62 -5.29 12.42
C GLU A 105 -12.26 -5.30 13.80
N ASN A 106 -12.62 -4.13 14.32
CA ASN A 106 -13.12 -3.98 15.68
C ASN A 106 -14.31 -4.90 15.97
N GLU A 107 -15.23 -5.09 15.02
CA GLU A 107 -16.41 -5.94 15.23
C GLU A 107 -16.07 -7.41 15.44
N ILE A 108 -15.04 -7.93 14.76
CA ILE A 108 -14.56 -9.30 14.97
C ILE A 108 -13.77 -9.37 16.27
N LEU A 109 -12.79 -8.47 16.43
CA LEU A 109 -11.88 -8.45 17.59
C LEU A 109 -12.62 -8.23 18.90
N ASN A 110 -13.71 -7.46 18.90
CA ASN A 110 -14.56 -7.30 20.07
C ASN A 110 -15.76 -8.24 20.08
N GLY A 111 -15.89 -9.21 19.18
CA GLY A 111 -16.97 -10.20 19.23
C GLY A 111 -18.38 -9.63 19.04
N THR A 112 -18.54 -8.49 18.36
CA THR A 112 -19.86 -7.91 18.03
C THR A 112 -20.30 -8.17 16.58
N SER A 113 -19.42 -8.73 15.75
CA SER A 113 -19.71 -9.08 14.36
C SER A 113 -20.92 -9.99 14.24
N SER A 114 -21.69 -9.79 13.17
CA SER A 114 -22.83 -10.64 12.82
C SER A 114 -22.43 -12.08 12.54
N SER A 115 -21.22 -12.32 12.04
CA SER A 115 -20.67 -13.68 11.82
C SER A 115 -20.53 -14.47 13.13
N LEU A 116 -20.44 -13.79 14.27
CA LEU A 116 -20.32 -14.37 15.61
C LEU A 116 -21.67 -14.46 16.36
N LEU A 117 -22.81 -14.31 15.68
CA LEU A 117 -24.14 -14.29 16.31
C LEU A 117 -24.48 -15.61 17.03
N LEU A 118 -24.23 -16.76 16.40
CA LEU A 118 -24.51 -18.08 17.00
C LEU A 118 -23.71 -18.28 18.29
N GLN A 119 -22.44 -17.87 18.27
CA GLN A 119 -21.57 -17.94 19.43
C GLN A 119 -22.06 -17.05 20.56
N ARG A 120 -22.45 -15.80 20.27
CA ARG A 120 -23.03 -14.91 21.28
C ARG A 120 -24.27 -15.49 21.95
N ILE A 121 -25.14 -16.16 21.18
CA ILE A 121 -26.32 -16.84 21.74
C ILE A 121 -25.88 -17.96 22.68
N GLN A 122 -24.89 -18.77 22.28
CA GLN A 122 -24.34 -19.83 23.12
C GLN A 122 -23.70 -19.28 24.40
N THR A 123 -22.90 -18.22 24.31
CA THR A 123 -22.28 -17.55 25.47
C THR A 123 -23.34 -17.02 26.43
N LEU A 124 -24.42 -16.40 25.92
CA LEU A 124 -25.54 -15.92 26.73
C LEU A 124 -26.29 -17.06 27.45
N VAL A 125 -26.45 -18.21 26.80
CA VAL A 125 -27.11 -19.40 27.39
C VAL A 125 -26.20 -20.10 28.41
N THR A 126 -24.90 -20.16 28.15
CA THR A 126 -23.92 -20.86 29.01
C THR A 126 -23.40 -19.99 30.16
N GLY A 127 -23.59 -18.67 30.10
CA GLY A 127 -23.07 -17.71 31.08
C GLY A 127 -21.55 -17.52 31.02
N GLN A 128 -20.91 -17.94 29.92
CA GLN A 128 -19.48 -17.70 29.70
C GLN A 128 -19.18 -16.20 29.51
N GLN A 129 -17.93 -15.80 29.76
CA GLN A 129 -17.45 -14.44 29.49
C GLN A 129 -17.46 -14.17 27.97
N PRO A 130 -18.00 -13.03 27.50
CA PRO A 130 -17.94 -12.67 26.09
C PRO A 130 -16.49 -12.49 25.61
N GLN A 131 -16.09 -13.26 24.60
CA GLN A 131 -14.77 -13.20 23.98
C GLN A 131 -14.88 -12.70 22.53
N GLY A 132 -13.83 -12.03 22.06
CA GLY A 132 -13.68 -11.60 20.67
C GLY A 132 -13.18 -12.72 19.75
N GLY A 133 -13.51 -12.61 18.47
CA GLY A 133 -12.92 -13.46 17.43
C GLY A 133 -11.49 -13.01 17.09
N ALA A 134 -10.76 -13.86 16.36
CA ALA A 134 -9.42 -13.54 15.89
C ALA A 134 -9.43 -13.11 14.42
N VAL A 135 -8.41 -12.34 14.03
CA VAL A 135 -8.16 -11.98 12.63
C VAL A 135 -6.78 -12.49 12.24
N GLU A 136 -6.73 -13.32 11.21
CA GLU A 136 -5.49 -13.84 10.66
C GLU A 136 -5.10 -13.08 9.40
N LEU A 137 -3.85 -12.64 9.35
CA LEU A 137 -3.33 -11.80 8.28
C LEU A 137 -2.61 -12.61 7.21
N THR A 138 -2.47 -12.01 6.04
CA THR A 138 -1.67 -12.50 4.91
C THR A 138 -0.17 -12.30 5.07
N LEU A 139 0.25 -11.53 6.08
CA LEU A 139 1.66 -11.21 6.30
C LEU A 139 2.49 -12.48 6.51
N ASP A 140 3.64 -12.52 5.86
CA ASP A 140 4.68 -13.51 6.11
C ASP A 140 5.66 -12.96 7.15
N PRO A 141 5.87 -13.63 8.29
CA PRO A 141 6.72 -13.12 9.36
C PRO A 141 8.20 -13.03 8.95
N VAL A 142 8.68 -13.92 8.07
CA VAL A 142 10.06 -13.93 7.58
C VAL A 142 10.28 -12.75 6.64
N ALA A 143 9.34 -12.50 5.71
CA ALA A 143 9.38 -11.36 4.80
C ALA A 143 9.24 -10.02 5.54
N GLN A 144 8.33 -9.93 6.52
CA GLN A 144 8.16 -8.73 7.34
C GLN A 144 9.45 -8.42 8.13
N GLN A 145 10.05 -9.43 8.76
CA GLN A 145 11.30 -9.26 9.51
C GLN A 145 12.46 -8.90 8.58
N ALA A 146 12.56 -9.51 7.40
CA ALA A 146 13.58 -9.18 6.40
C ALA A 146 13.43 -7.74 5.91
N ALA A 147 12.20 -7.28 5.64
CA ALA A 147 11.91 -5.91 5.24
C ALA A 147 12.33 -4.91 6.33
N ALA A 148 11.94 -5.15 7.58
CA ALA A 148 12.29 -4.29 8.70
C ALA A 148 13.80 -4.25 8.97
N ALA A 149 14.45 -5.42 9.01
CA ALA A 149 15.88 -5.52 9.25
C ALA A 149 16.71 -4.90 8.13
N ALA A 150 16.30 -5.10 6.86
CA ALA A 150 17.00 -4.53 5.73
C ALA A 150 16.81 -3.02 5.65
N LEU A 151 15.61 -2.49 5.94
CA LEU A 151 15.38 -1.04 5.98
C LEU A 151 16.14 -0.37 7.13
N GLY A 152 16.16 -1.00 8.31
CA GLY A 152 16.81 -0.50 9.51
C GLY A 152 16.23 0.85 9.96
N ASP A 153 17.10 1.74 10.46
CA ASP A 153 16.72 3.07 10.94
C ASP A 153 16.48 4.08 9.80
N ARG A 154 16.53 3.64 8.54
CA ARG A 154 16.34 4.53 7.40
C ARG A 154 14.85 4.80 7.22
N LYS A 155 14.50 6.09 7.11
CA LYS A 155 13.12 6.52 6.82
C LYS A 155 12.67 5.95 5.48
N GLY A 156 11.47 5.40 5.42
CA GLY A 156 10.96 4.79 4.20
C GLY A 156 9.89 3.74 4.44
N ALA A 157 9.64 2.94 3.42
CA ALA A 157 8.66 1.87 3.47
C ALA A 157 8.98 0.74 2.50
N VAL A 158 8.45 -0.44 2.83
CA VAL A 158 8.52 -1.64 2.00
C VAL A 158 7.13 -2.26 1.92
N VAL A 159 6.70 -2.60 0.72
CA VAL A 159 5.49 -3.40 0.48
C VAL A 159 5.86 -4.61 -0.36
N ALA A 160 5.41 -5.78 0.04
CA ALA A 160 5.52 -7.02 -0.73
C ALA A 160 4.14 -7.66 -0.89
N LEU A 161 3.83 -8.13 -2.10
CA LEU A 161 2.56 -8.74 -2.49
C LEU A 161 2.83 -10.10 -3.14
N ASP A 162 1.97 -11.08 -2.93
CA ASP A 162 1.85 -12.23 -3.85
C ASP A 162 1.15 -11.73 -5.14
N PRO A 163 1.80 -11.79 -6.32
CA PRO A 163 1.24 -11.22 -7.55
C PRO A 163 -0.05 -11.89 -8.02
N ARG A 164 -0.20 -13.19 -7.76
CA ARG A 164 -1.28 -14.04 -8.26
C ARG A 164 -2.56 -13.87 -7.48
N THR A 165 -2.46 -13.44 -6.21
CA THR A 165 -3.60 -13.35 -5.30
C THR A 165 -3.88 -11.92 -4.82
N GLY A 166 -2.85 -11.07 -4.74
CA GLY A 166 -2.93 -9.79 -4.05
C GLY A 166 -2.71 -9.88 -2.53
N ALA A 167 -2.34 -11.04 -1.98
CA ALA A 167 -2.04 -11.16 -0.57
C ALA A 167 -0.87 -10.24 -0.19
N VAL A 168 -1.04 -9.39 0.83
CA VAL A 168 0.04 -8.54 1.34
C VAL A 168 0.96 -9.38 2.21
N LEU A 169 2.16 -9.68 1.71
CA LEU A 169 3.16 -10.51 2.40
C LEU A 169 4.01 -9.71 3.38
N ALA A 170 4.31 -8.45 3.06
CA ALA A 170 4.99 -7.54 3.98
C ALA A 170 4.50 -6.10 3.79
N MET A 171 4.37 -5.37 4.88
CA MET A 171 4.06 -3.94 4.88
C MET A 171 4.78 -3.27 6.05
N VAL A 172 5.90 -2.62 5.76
CA VAL A 172 6.78 -1.98 6.74
C VAL A 172 6.85 -0.49 6.47
N SER A 173 6.81 0.32 7.54
CA SER A 173 7.08 1.75 7.52
C SER A 173 8.12 2.06 8.60
N SER A 174 9.10 2.90 8.27
CA SER A 174 10.18 3.32 9.18
C SER A 174 10.33 4.84 9.18
N PRO A 175 10.58 5.47 10.35
CA PRO A 175 10.58 4.87 11.68
C PRO A 175 9.18 4.37 12.09
N SER A 176 9.18 3.38 12.98
CA SER A 176 7.98 2.82 13.61
C SER A 176 7.87 3.25 15.07
N PHE A 177 6.85 2.76 15.77
CA PHE A 177 6.60 3.03 17.18
C PHE A 177 6.17 1.75 17.88
N ASP A 178 6.29 1.70 19.21
CA ASP A 178 5.76 0.59 20.00
C ASP A 178 4.30 0.85 20.38
N PRO A 179 3.31 0.07 19.88
CA PRO A 179 1.91 0.25 20.24
C PRO A 179 1.64 0.04 21.74
N ASN A 180 2.48 -0.71 22.45
CA ASN A 180 2.32 -1.00 23.87
C ASN A 180 2.37 0.28 24.72
N SER A 181 3.18 1.27 24.32
CA SER A 181 3.29 2.55 25.05
C SER A 181 2.01 3.39 24.97
N LEU A 182 1.15 3.14 23.98
CA LEU A 182 -0.16 3.78 23.82
C LEU A 182 -1.29 2.93 24.40
N ALA A 183 -1.09 1.62 24.52
CA ALA A 183 -2.07 0.67 25.04
C ALA A 183 -2.05 0.54 26.56
N THR A 184 -1.05 1.09 27.25
CA THR A 184 -0.98 1.11 28.72
C THR A 184 -2.23 1.73 29.36
N HIS A 185 -2.64 1.15 30.49
CA HIS A 185 -3.74 1.67 31.31
C HIS A 185 -3.32 2.86 32.18
N ASN A 186 -2.02 3.15 32.28
CA ASN A 186 -1.53 4.38 32.92
C ASN A 186 -1.68 5.56 31.96
N ARG A 187 -2.59 6.47 32.30
CA ARG A 187 -2.88 7.65 31.49
C ARG A 187 -1.68 8.57 31.31
N GLU A 188 -0.88 8.77 32.37
CA GLU A 188 0.29 9.67 32.33
C GLU A 188 1.36 9.11 31.37
N ASP A 189 1.62 7.81 31.43
CA ASP A 189 2.56 7.13 30.53
C ASP A 189 2.09 7.20 29.07
N ALA A 190 0.80 6.95 28.82
CA ALA A 190 0.21 7.04 27.49
C ALA A 190 0.29 8.48 26.92
N GLU A 191 0.00 9.50 27.74
CA GLU A 191 0.10 10.92 27.38
C GLU A 191 1.55 11.33 27.06
N ALA A 192 2.52 10.88 27.85
CA ALA A 192 3.94 11.10 27.59
C ALA A 192 4.39 10.43 26.27
N ALA A 193 4.00 9.18 26.05
CA ALA A 193 4.30 8.47 24.80
C ALA A 193 3.66 9.15 23.58
N TRP A 194 2.41 9.60 23.70
CA TRP A 194 1.72 10.33 22.64
C TRP A 194 2.41 11.65 22.30
N ALA A 195 2.80 12.44 23.31
CA ALA A 195 3.55 13.67 23.11
C ALA A 195 4.87 13.41 22.37
N ALA A 196 5.65 12.42 22.83
CA ALA A 196 6.90 12.04 22.18
C ALA A 196 6.70 11.65 20.71
N LEU A 197 5.70 10.81 20.40
CA LEU A 197 5.43 10.34 19.04
C LEU A 197 4.88 11.41 18.09
N THR A 198 4.15 12.40 18.62
CA THR A 198 3.54 13.47 17.80
C THR A 198 4.46 14.66 17.60
N GLU A 199 5.37 14.92 18.54
CA GLU A 199 6.39 15.95 18.44
C GLU A 199 7.65 15.49 17.69
N ASP A 200 7.80 14.17 17.46
CA ASP A 200 8.91 13.60 16.71
C ASP A 200 8.93 14.11 15.25
N PRO A 201 10.01 14.81 14.81
CA PRO A 201 10.12 15.33 13.45
C PRO A 201 10.13 14.24 12.38
N ASP A 202 10.45 12.99 12.76
CA ASP A 202 10.51 11.85 11.86
C ASP A 202 9.14 11.16 11.69
N LYS A 203 8.09 11.67 12.35
CA LYS A 203 6.69 11.25 12.17
C LYS A 203 6.51 9.70 12.24
N PRO A 204 6.88 9.02 13.33
CA PRO A 204 6.84 7.56 13.44
C PRO A 204 5.42 6.98 13.33
N LEU A 205 4.37 7.76 13.63
CA LEU A 205 2.97 7.34 13.50
C LEU A 205 2.49 7.25 12.04
N VAL A 206 3.21 7.82 11.08
CA VAL A 206 2.80 7.81 9.66
C VAL A 206 3.13 6.45 9.04
N ASN A 207 2.11 5.80 8.49
CA ASN A 207 2.29 4.60 7.68
C ASN A 207 2.66 4.99 6.24
N ARG A 208 3.96 5.09 5.97
CA ARG A 208 4.54 5.49 4.68
C ARG A 208 4.25 4.53 3.53
N ALA A 209 3.86 3.29 3.84
CA ALA A 209 3.55 2.28 2.83
C ALA A 209 2.23 2.59 2.08
N ILE A 210 1.27 3.22 2.75
CA ILE A 210 -0.09 3.44 2.22
C ILE A 210 -0.59 4.89 2.37
N ALA A 211 0.03 5.68 3.22
CA ALA A 211 -0.43 7.02 3.60
C ALA A 211 0.75 7.94 3.90
N GLY A 212 0.44 9.13 4.43
CA GLY A 212 1.41 10.18 4.68
C GLY A 212 1.65 11.06 3.46
N ASP A 213 2.86 11.61 3.37
CA ASP A 213 3.28 12.37 2.21
C ASP A 213 3.60 11.37 1.07
N GLN A 214 2.82 11.42 -0.01
CA GLN A 214 3.12 10.63 -1.20
C GLN A 214 4.42 11.08 -1.85
N TYR A 215 5.08 10.19 -2.58
CA TYR A 215 6.42 10.42 -3.09
C TYR A 215 6.42 10.65 -4.59
N ALA A 216 7.36 11.45 -5.09
CA ALA A 216 7.70 11.38 -6.50
C ALA A 216 8.32 9.98 -6.78
N PRO A 217 7.82 9.24 -7.78
CA PRO A 217 8.36 7.91 -8.11
C PRO A 217 9.74 7.99 -8.79
N GLY A 218 10.03 9.07 -9.54
CA GLY A 218 11.22 9.10 -10.39
C GLY A 218 11.22 7.93 -11.39
N SER A 219 12.40 7.38 -11.69
CA SER A 219 12.55 6.40 -12.78
C SER A 219 11.77 5.08 -12.62
N VAL A 220 11.19 4.79 -11.44
CA VAL A 220 10.25 3.66 -11.32
C VAL A 220 8.95 3.88 -12.11
N PHE A 221 8.56 5.12 -12.38
CA PHE A 221 7.41 5.46 -13.22
C PHE A 221 7.64 5.13 -14.70
N LYS A 222 8.89 4.96 -15.14
CA LYS A 222 9.20 4.58 -16.52
C LYS A 222 8.64 3.21 -16.91
N VAL A 223 8.25 2.37 -15.95
CA VAL A 223 7.47 1.16 -16.20
C VAL A 223 6.12 1.51 -16.82
N ILE A 224 5.42 2.51 -16.27
CA ILE A 224 4.13 3.00 -16.78
C ILE A 224 4.33 3.71 -18.13
N THR A 225 5.38 4.53 -18.27
CA THR A 225 5.70 5.19 -19.55
C THR A 225 6.06 4.17 -20.65
N ALA A 226 6.79 3.11 -20.31
CA ALA A 226 7.09 2.02 -21.25
C ALA A 226 5.83 1.23 -21.62
N ALA A 227 4.98 0.92 -20.63
CA ALA A 227 3.70 0.26 -20.85
C ALA A 227 2.83 1.06 -21.83
N ALA A 228 2.71 2.38 -21.62
CA ALA A 228 1.93 3.26 -22.48
C ALA A 228 2.42 3.20 -23.94
N ALA A 229 3.73 3.24 -24.16
CA ALA A 229 4.31 3.18 -25.51
C ALA A 229 4.07 1.83 -26.19
N LEU A 230 4.17 0.73 -25.44
CA LEU A 230 3.94 -0.63 -25.95
C LEU A 230 2.46 -0.91 -26.25
N GLU A 231 1.55 -0.36 -25.44
CA GLU A 231 0.09 -0.47 -25.65
C GLU A 231 -0.39 0.42 -26.80
N GLU A 232 0.17 1.63 -26.95
CA GLU A 232 -0.16 2.55 -28.05
C GLU A 232 0.30 2.02 -29.40
N ASP A 233 1.50 1.41 -29.46
CA ASP A 233 2.02 0.76 -30.66
C ASP A 233 2.39 -0.71 -30.37
N SER A 234 1.42 -1.60 -30.60
CA SER A 234 1.60 -3.05 -30.50
C SER A 234 2.75 -3.63 -31.32
N SER A 235 3.25 -2.92 -32.36
CA SER A 235 4.40 -3.36 -33.14
C SER A 235 5.74 -3.08 -32.45
N MET A 236 5.75 -2.25 -31.41
CA MET A 236 6.94 -2.01 -30.60
C MET A 236 7.34 -3.27 -29.83
N THR A 237 8.65 -3.45 -29.78
CA THR A 237 9.32 -4.56 -29.09
C THR A 237 10.46 -3.98 -28.23
N PRO A 238 11.02 -4.77 -27.31
CA PRO A 238 12.21 -4.37 -26.55
C PRO A 238 13.39 -3.93 -27.45
N ASP A 239 13.48 -4.45 -28.68
CA ASP A 239 14.53 -4.11 -29.66
C ASP A 239 14.20 -2.89 -30.54
N THR A 240 12.98 -2.35 -30.47
CA THR A 240 12.59 -1.18 -31.25
C THR A 240 13.50 0.00 -30.93
N LEU A 241 14.07 0.63 -31.97
CA LEU A 241 14.88 1.83 -31.82
C LEU A 241 13.97 3.02 -31.45
N VAL A 242 14.32 3.67 -30.34
CA VAL A 242 13.63 4.86 -29.83
C VAL A 242 14.60 6.04 -29.72
N PRO A 243 14.11 7.29 -29.70
CA PRO A 243 14.96 8.45 -29.52
C PRO A 243 15.83 8.36 -28.26
N GLY A 244 17.14 8.56 -28.42
CA GLY A 244 18.14 8.53 -27.35
C GLY A 244 19.02 9.77 -27.29
N PRO A 245 18.46 11.00 -27.33
CA PRO A 245 19.31 12.20 -27.35
C PRO A 245 20.10 12.31 -26.05
N THR A 246 21.31 12.89 -26.12
CA THR A 246 22.18 13.05 -24.94
C THR A 246 21.60 14.07 -23.95
N GLU A 247 20.98 15.12 -24.48
CA GLU A 247 20.30 16.17 -23.74
C GLU A 247 18.96 16.45 -24.42
N LEU A 248 17.95 16.80 -23.63
CA LEU A 248 16.62 17.10 -24.14
C LEU A 248 16.17 18.47 -23.63
N SER A 249 16.11 19.45 -24.52
CA SER A 249 15.54 20.77 -24.24
C SER A 249 14.02 20.65 -24.17
N LEU A 250 13.44 21.09 -23.06
CA LEU A 250 12.00 21.04 -22.90
C LEU A 250 11.30 22.23 -23.58
N PRO A 251 10.11 22.01 -24.18
CA PRO A 251 9.35 23.09 -24.79
C PRO A 251 8.94 24.13 -23.74
N GLN A 252 8.86 25.39 -24.16
CA GLN A 252 8.35 26.52 -23.34
C GLN A 252 9.18 26.82 -22.08
N THR A 253 10.41 26.32 -21.98
CA THR A 253 11.34 26.57 -20.86
C THR A 253 12.79 26.54 -21.34
N SER A 254 13.72 26.99 -20.49
CA SER A 254 15.17 26.82 -20.69
C SER A 254 15.73 25.58 -19.98
N HIS A 255 14.87 24.78 -19.35
CA HIS A 255 15.27 23.55 -18.67
C HIS A 255 15.70 22.47 -19.67
N ILE A 256 16.78 21.78 -19.34
CA ILE A 256 17.36 20.68 -20.13
C ILE A 256 17.36 19.43 -19.25
N ILE A 257 16.70 18.37 -19.72
CA ILE A 257 16.79 17.05 -19.10
C ILE A 257 18.10 16.38 -19.54
N GLN A 258 18.81 15.82 -18.56
CA GLN A 258 20.02 15.03 -18.77
C GLN A 258 19.80 13.59 -18.28
N ASN A 259 20.51 12.65 -18.90
CA ASN A 259 20.57 11.28 -18.42
C ASN A 259 21.41 11.17 -17.13
N PRO A 260 21.20 10.12 -16.32
CA PRO A 260 22.04 9.84 -15.17
C PRO A 260 23.54 9.85 -15.54
N LEU A 261 24.36 10.41 -14.67
CA LEU A 261 25.81 10.60 -14.88
C LEU A 261 26.18 11.45 -16.12
N LYS A 262 25.22 12.19 -16.70
CA LYS A 262 25.40 13.02 -17.90
C LYS A 262 25.98 12.25 -19.10
N ARG A 263 25.61 10.97 -19.22
CA ARG A 263 26.07 10.09 -20.30
C ARG A 263 25.06 10.09 -21.45
N ALA A 264 25.55 9.85 -22.65
CA ALA A 264 24.67 9.52 -23.76
C ALA A 264 23.93 8.19 -23.46
N CYS A 265 22.71 8.06 -23.98
CA CYS A 265 22.01 6.78 -23.92
C CYS A 265 22.59 5.84 -24.98
N GLY A 266 22.75 4.55 -24.65
CA GLY A 266 23.32 3.57 -25.57
C GLY A 266 24.75 3.95 -25.99
N ASP A 267 25.00 3.96 -27.29
CA ASP A 267 26.28 4.35 -27.90
C ASP A 267 26.37 5.85 -28.23
N GLY A 268 25.30 6.61 -27.96
CA GLY A 268 25.22 8.04 -28.27
C GLY A 268 24.97 8.37 -29.74
N SER A 269 24.52 7.40 -30.54
CA SER A 269 24.13 7.61 -31.95
C SER A 269 22.88 8.48 -32.13
N GLY A 270 22.08 8.67 -31.07
CA GLY A 270 20.84 9.44 -31.09
C GLY A 270 19.57 8.57 -31.11
N GLU A 271 19.72 7.27 -31.37
CA GLU A 271 18.68 6.25 -31.23
C GLU A 271 19.24 5.07 -30.43
N VAL A 272 18.37 4.30 -29.79
CA VAL A 272 18.76 3.21 -28.90
C VAL A 272 17.63 2.19 -28.80
N PRO A 273 17.92 0.87 -28.67
CA PRO A 273 16.87 -0.10 -28.39
C PRO A 273 16.13 0.26 -27.09
N LEU A 274 14.80 0.11 -27.07
CA LEU A 274 13.97 0.43 -25.91
C LEU A 274 14.46 -0.28 -24.64
N VAL A 275 14.83 -1.56 -24.75
CA VAL A 275 15.42 -2.35 -23.65
C VAL A 275 16.70 -1.72 -23.11
N THR A 276 17.54 -1.17 -23.97
CA THR A 276 18.79 -0.51 -23.57
C THR A 276 18.49 0.81 -22.87
N ALA A 277 17.56 1.61 -23.38
CA ALA A 277 17.14 2.85 -22.73
C ALA A 277 16.51 2.59 -21.36
N PHE A 278 15.69 1.55 -21.24
CA PHE A 278 15.05 1.15 -19.99
C PHE A 278 16.09 0.62 -18.98
N ARG A 279 16.99 -0.26 -19.42
CA ARG A 279 18.12 -0.81 -18.63
C ARG A 279 19.04 0.27 -18.08
N GLN A 280 19.43 1.24 -18.92
CA GLN A 280 20.28 2.37 -18.55
C GLN A 280 19.49 3.50 -17.88
N SER A 281 18.16 3.38 -17.82
CA SER A 281 17.26 4.37 -17.22
C SER A 281 17.40 5.76 -17.84
N CYS A 282 17.50 5.86 -19.17
CA CYS A 282 17.73 7.12 -19.86
C CYS A 282 16.55 8.09 -19.71
N ASN A 283 16.75 9.20 -18.98
CA ASN A 283 15.71 10.21 -18.77
C ASN A 283 15.25 10.84 -20.09
N THR A 284 16.18 11.16 -20.99
CA THR A 284 15.88 11.87 -22.23
C THR A 284 14.95 11.06 -23.14
N THR A 285 15.17 9.75 -23.27
CA THR A 285 14.29 8.84 -24.01
C THR A 285 12.88 8.83 -23.46
N PHE A 286 12.71 8.56 -22.16
CA PHE A 286 11.36 8.44 -21.58
C PHE A 286 10.62 9.79 -21.48
N ALA A 287 11.34 10.89 -21.33
CA ALA A 287 10.76 12.22 -21.42
C ALA A 287 10.30 12.55 -22.84
N GLN A 288 11.09 12.15 -23.86
CA GLN A 288 10.70 12.31 -25.27
C GLN A 288 9.48 11.44 -25.61
N LEU A 289 9.48 10.15 -25.23
CA LEU A 289 8.33 9.26 -25.42
C LEU A 289 7.06 9.85 -24.79
N ALA A 290 7.14 10.37 -23.56
CA ALA A 290 5.99 11.00 -22.92
C ALA A 290 5.46 12.24 -23.68
N MET A 291 6.35 13.02 -24.33
CA MET A 291 5.92 14.13 -25.18
C MET A 291 5.31 13.65 -26.50
N ASP A 292 5.85 12.58 -27.07
CA ASP A 292 5.39 12.04 -28.37
C ASP A 292 4.02 11.38 -28.24
N MET A 293 3.78 10.59 -27.18
CA MET A 293 2.48 9.97 -26.87
C MET A 293 1.43 10.99 -26.43
N GLY A 294 1.86 12.06 -25.76
CA GLY A 294 0.97 13.07 -25.21
C GLY A 294 0.36 12.71 -23.86
N GLU A 295 -0.38 13.67 -23.29
CA GLU A 295 -0.96 13.56 -21.95
C GLU A 295 -2.04 12.47 -21.85
N GLU A 296 -2.92 12.37 -22.86
CA GLU A 296 -4.07 11.47 -22.84
C GLU A 296 -3.63 10.02 -22.71
N THR A 297 -2.69 9.59 -23.55
CA THR A 297 -2.14 8.23 -23.53
C THR A 297 -1.44 7.92 -22.21
N LEU A 298 -0.57 8.82 -21.73
CA LEU A 298 0.19 8.57 -20.50
C LEU A 298 -0.72 8.58 -19.25
N ARG A 299 -1.75 9.43 -19.23
CA ARG A 299 -2.78 9.44 -18.18
C ARG A 299 -3.58 8.16 -18.19
N ALA A 300 -4.09 7.76 -19.37
CA ALA A 300 -4.90 6.55 -19.51
C ALA A 300 -4.14 5.31 -19.01
N GLN A 301 -2.84 5.22 -19.31
CA GLN A 301 -2.02 4.13 -18.79
C GLN A 301 -1.84 4.19 -17.27
N ALA A 302 -1.62 5.38 -16.69
CA ALA A 302 -1.53 5.52 -15.24
C ALA A 302 -2.85 5.13 -14.54
N GLU A 303 -3.99 5.52 -15.12
CA GLU A 303 -5.34 5.15 -14.66
C GLU A 303 -5.60 3.64 -14.81
N ALA A 304 -5.13 3.01 -15.89
CA ALA A 304 -5.18 1.54 -16.06
C ALA A 304 -4.40 0.79 -14.96
N PHE A 305 -3.37 1.42 -14.39
CA PHE A 305 -2.67 0.92 -13.19
C PHE A 305 -3.33 1.32 -11.86
N GLY A 306 -4.44 2.07 -11.88
CA GLY A 306 -5.24 2.45 -10.70
C GLY A 306 -4.95 3.84 -10.12
N PHE A 307 -4.21 4.70 -10.82
CA PHE A 307 -3.97 6.07 -10.34
C PHE A 307 -5.29 6.87 -10.33
N GLY A 308 -5.50 7.66 -9.28
CA GLY A 308 -6.70 8.45 -9.06
C GLY A 308 -7.84 7.71 -8.36
N GLU A 309 -7.76 6.38 -8.25
CA GLU A 309 -8.83 5.57 -7.64
C GLU A 309 -8.61 5.34 -6.13
N PRO A 310 -9.70 5.34 -5.33
CA PRO A 310 -9.63 4.94 -3.93
C PRO A 310 -9.31 3.45 -3.80
N LEU A 311 -8.45 3.12 -2.83
CA LEU A 311 -8.07 1.75 -2.51
C LEU A 311 -8.14 1.52 -1.00
N GLU A 312 -8.62 0.35 -0.59
CA GLU A 312 -8.68 -0.09 0.81
C GLU A 312 -8.11 -1.51 0.93
N ILE A 313 -7.27 -1.73 1.95
CA ILE A 313 -6.61 -3.01 2.27
C ILE A 313 -6.91 -3.43 3.71
N PRO A 314 -8.19 -3.64 4.02
CA PRO A 314 -8.96 -2.88 5.04
C PRO A 314 -8.54 -1.45 5.41
N LEU A 315 -7.24 -1.12 5.42
CA LEU A 315 -6.74 0.22 5.69
C LEU A 315 -6.88 1.11 4.45
N LYS A 316 -7.25 2.38 4.65
CA LYS A 316 -7.35 3.35 3.56
C LYS A 316 -5.98 3.65 2.98
N VAL A 317 -5.84 3.49 1.67
CA VAL A 317 -4.65 3.84 0.90
C VAL A 317 -4.88 5.18 0.23
N THR A 318 -3.91 6.08 0.33
CA THR A 318 -3.98 7.39 -0.34
C THR A 318 -3.84 7.20 -1.84
N PRO A 319 -4.80 7.65 -2.68
CA PRO A 319 -4.77 7.44 -4.13
C PRO A 319 -3.53 8.06 -4.76
N SER A 320 -2.73 7.26 -5.47
CA SER A 320 -1.64 7.78 -6.31
C SER A 320 -2.21 8.70 -7.39
N ARG A 321 -1.47 9.72 -7.80
CA ARG A 321 -1.97 10.76 -8.71
C ARG A 321 -1.03 10.98 -9.88
N PHE A 322 -1.63 11.09 -11.06
CA PHE A 322 -1.02 11.67 -12.24
C PHE A 322 -1.49 13.14 -12.37
N PRO A 323 -0.65 14.10 -12.78
CA PRO A 323 -1.03 15.51 -12.87
C PRO A 323 -2.27 15.71 -13.75
N ALA A 324 -3.21 16.60 -13.41
CA ALA A 324 -4.49 16.73 -14.11
C ALA A 324 -4.43 17.43 -15.48
N GLU A 325 -3.56 18.44 -15.63
CA GLU A 325 -3.36 19.19 -16.87
C GLU A 325 -1.88 19.64 -16.94
N PRO A 326 -0.93 18.71 -17.11
CA PRO A 326 0.49 19.07 -17.19
C PRO A 326 0.77 19.96 -18.41
N THR A 327 1.47 21.08 -18.21
CA THR A 327 2.08 21.82 -19.32
C THR A 327 3.06 20.91 -20.10
N PRO A 328 3.39 21.21 -21.37
CA PRO A 328 4.34 20.40 -22.14
C PRO A 328 5.66 20.04 -21.43
N PRO A 329 6.38 20.96 -20.73
CA PRO A 329 7.56 20.58 -19.96
C PRO A 329 7.23 19.70 -18.75
N GLN A 330 6.07 19.89 -18.10
CA GLN A 330 5.62 19.04 -17.00
C GLN A 330 5.24 17.63 -17.47
N LEU A 331 4.73 17.47 -18.69
CA LEU A 331 4.41 16.16 -19.26
C LEU A 331 5.70 15.35 -19.47
N ALA A 332 6.74 15.97 -20.04
CA ALA A 332 8.06 15.36 -20.19
C ALA A 332 8.64 14.90 -18.85
N MET A 333 8.53 15.75 -17.82
CA MET A 333 8.97 15.41 -16.46
C MET A 333 8.10 14.32 -15.81
N SER A 334 6.79 14.33 -16.07
CA SER A 334 5.88 13.27 -15.61
C SER A 334 6.25 11.91 -16.21
N GLY A 335 6.68 11.87 -17.47
CA GLY A 335 7.17 10.66 -18.16
C GLY A 335 8.36 9.97 -17.49
N ILE A 336 9.12 10.70 -16.66
CA ILE A 336 10.22 10.16 -15.86
C ILE A 336 9.89 10.11 -14.36
N GLY A 337 8.62 10.28 -13.98
CA GLY A 337 8.13 10.21 -12.62
C GLY A 337 8.45 11.43 -11.74
N GLN A 338 8.70 12.58 -12.36
CA GLN A 338 8.94 13.86 -11.69
C GLN A 338 7.70 14.78 -11.80
N SER A 339 7.87 16.09 -11.60
CA SER A 339 6.77 17.08 -11.58
C SER A 339 5.77 16.77 -10.46
N ASP A 340 4.48 16.62 -10.77
CA ASP A 340 3.40 16.41 -9.80
C ASP A 340 2.90 14.97 -9.69
N VAL A 341 3.56 14.02 -10.38
CA VAL A 341 3.30 12.58 -10.18
C VAL A 341 3.59 12.23 -8.73
N ARG A 342 2.62 11.67 -8.00
CA ARG A 342 2.85 11.16 -6.65
C ARG A 342 2.26 9.78 -6.44
N VAL A 343 3.00 8.94 -5.72
CA VAL A 343 2.65 7.53 -5.53
C VAL A 343 2.76 7.10 -4.08
N THR A 344 2.04 6.03 -3.73
CA THR A 344 2.29 5.25 -2.52
C THR A 344 3.15 4.01 -2.86
N PRO A 345 3.98 3.51 -1.92
CA PRO A 345 4.67 2.23 -2.08
C PRO A 345 3.71 1.08 -2.39
N MET A 346 2.52 1.04 -1.75
CA MET A 346 1.49 0.05 -2.05
C MET A 346 1.09 0.07 -3.53
N GLN A 347 0.79 1.25 -4.10
CA GLN A 347 0.44 1.33 -5.53
C GLN A 347 1.59 0.86 -6.43
N MET A 348 2.83 1.21 -6.11
CA MET A 348 3.98 0.78 -6.92
C MET A 348 4.26 -0.73 -6.79
N ALA A 349 3.96 -1.34 -5.65
CA ALA A 349 4.00 -2.79 -5.50
C ALA A 349 2.90 -3.46 -6.36
N MET A 350 1.71 -2.85 -6.44
CA MET A 350 0.65 -3.32 -7.33
C MET A 350 1.00 -3.16 -8.83
N VAL A 351 1.80 -2.15 -9.21
CA VAL A 351 2.33 -2.03 -10.58
C VAL A 351 3.28 -3.19 -10.88
N ALA A 352 4.21 -3.49 -9.97
CA ALA A 352 5.11 -4.63 -10.11
C ALA A 352 4.34 -5.96 -10.18
N ALA A 353 3.34 -6.13 -9.31
CA ALA A 353 2.49 -7.32 -9.25
C ALA A 353 1.68 -7.52 -10.54
N ALA A 354 1.13 -6.44 -11.13
CA ALA A 354 0.39 -6.54 -12.38
C ALA A 354 1.29 -7.00 -13.53
N VAL A 355 2.50 -6.44 -13.66
CA VAL A 355 3.47 -6.90 -14.69
C VAL A 355 3.85 -8.37 -14.47
N ALA A 356 4.02 -8.78 -13.22
CA ALA A 356 4.32 -10.16 -12.84
C ALA A 356 3.15 -11.14 -13.04
N ASN A 357 1.93 -10.65 -13.21
CA ASN A 357 0.72 -11.46 -13.28
C ASN A 357 0.01 -11.24 -14.62
N ASP A 358 0.78 -11.31 -15.71
CA ASP A 358 0.31 -11.20 -17.10
C ASP A 358 -0.53 -9.94 -17.39
N GLY A 359 -0.22 -8.84 -16.70
CA GLY A 359 -0.92 -7.57 -16.81
C GLY A 359 -2.16 -7.44 -15.92
N VAL A 360 -2.58 -8.50 -15.23
CA VAL A 360 -3.74 -8.49 -14.34
C VAL A 360 -3.35 -8.00 -12.95
N GLN A 361 -3.98 -6.92 -12.51
CA GLN A 361 -3.80 -6.37 -11.18
C GLN A 361 -4.81 -6.97 -10.20
N MET A 362 -4.32 -7.69 -9.19
CA MET A 362 -5.14 -8.26 -8.13
C MET A 362 -5.53 -7.19 -7.08
N GLN A 363 -6.71 -7.35 -6.48
CA GLN A 363 -7.11 -6.52 -5.34
C GLN A 363 -6.31 -6.92 -4.10
N PRO A 364 -5.49 -6.02 -3.53
CA PRO A 364 -4.67 -6.36 -2.38
C PRO A 364 -5.52 -6.57 -1.12
N TYR A 365 -5.10 -7.50 -0.27
CA TYR A 365 -5.80 -7.78 0.99
C TYR A 365 -4.85 -8.18 2.14
N LEU A 366 -5.13 -7.64 3.33
CA LEU A 366 -4.36 -7.90 4.55
C LEU A 366 -4.97 -9.00 5.43
N VAL A 367 -6.29 -9.15 5.43
CA VAL A 367 -7.01 -10.14 6.26
C VAL A 367 -7.23 -11.41 5.45
N ALA A 368 -6.58 -12.50 5.84
CA ALA A 368 -6.76 -13.81 5.20
C ALA A 368 -8.02 -14.50 5.72
N ARG A 369 -8.21 -14.54 7.05
CA ARG A 369 -9.32 -15.22 7.70
C ARG A 369 -9.83 -14.45 8.90
N GLU A 370 -11.13 -14.54 9.12
CA GLU A 370 -11.78 -14.18 10.39
C GLU A 370 -12.11 -15.47 11.13
N LEU A 371 -11.78 -15.53 12.41
CA LEU A 371 -11.96 -16.71 13.25
C LEU A 371 -12.88 -16.37 14.43
N SER A 372 -13.63 -17.37 14.88
CA SER A 372 -14.37 -17.30 16.13
C SER A 372 -13.44 -17.38 17.35
N PRO A 373 -13.93 -17.09 18.57
CA PRO A 373 -13.19 -17.33 19.81
C PRO A 373 -12.67 -18.78 19.96
N ASP A 374 -13.39 -19.76 19.40
CA ASP A 374 -12.99 -21.18 19.40
C ASP A 374 -12.08 -21.54 18.22
N LEU A 375 -11.57 -20.53 17.49
CA LEU A 375 -10.71 -20.64 16.30
C LEU A 375 -11.39 -21.31 15.09
N GLU A 376 -12.72 -21.36 15.07
CA GLU A 376 -13.46 -21.79 13.88
C GLU A 376 -13.43 -20.68 12.81
N VAL A 377 -13.20 -21.04 11.55
CA VAL A 377 -13.20 -20.08 10.45
C VAL A 377 -14.62 -19.57 10.20
N VAL A 378 -14.84 -18.27 10.40
CA VAL A 378 -16.13 -17.60 10.14
C VAL A 378 -16.11 -16.75 8.88
N GLY A 379 -14.92 -16.42 8.38
CA GLY A 379 -14.69 -15.70 7.13
C GLY A 379 -13.36 -16.08 6.49
N THR A 380 -13.32 -16.14 5.16
CA THR A 380 -12.08 -16.31 4.39
C THR A 380 -12.13 -15.37 3.20
N THR A 381 -11.10 -14.53 3.08
CA THR A 381 -10.98 -13.63 1.94
C THR A 381 -10.63 -14.43 0.70
N GLN A 382 -11.37 -14.22 -0.37
CA GLN A 382 -11.09 -14.83 -1.67
C GLN A 382 -10.36 -13.81 -2.55
N PRO A 383 -9.23 -14.20 -3.17
CA PRO A 383 -8.54 -13.37 -4.15
C PRO A 383 -9.49 -12.90 -5.25
N LYS A 384 -9.30 -11.66 -5.69
CA LYS A 384 -10.15 -11.05 -6.72
C LYS A 384 -9.31 -10.21 -7.66
N GLU A 385 -9.53 -10.39 -8.96
CA GLU A 385 -9.00 -9.51 -9.99
C GLU A 385 -9.63 -8.11 -9.85
N LEU A 386 -8.80 -7.09 -9.81
CA LEU A 386 -9.26 -5.70 -9.73
C LEU A 386 -9.47 -5.12 -11.12
N ARG A 387 -8.48 -5.32 -12.01
CA ARG A 387 -8.47 -4.83 -13.40
C ARG A 387 -7.35 -5.48 -14.21
N GLU A 388 -7.42 -5.36 -15.52
CA GLU A 388 -6.30 -5.58 -16.44
C GLU A 388 -5.62 -4.23 -16.66
N SER A 389 -4.34 -4.11 -16.34
CA SER A 389 -3.57 -2.86 -16.44
C SER A 389 -2.80 -2.72 -17.76
N VAL A 390 -2.38 -3.85 -18.33
CA VAL A 390 -1.73 -3.96 -19.64
C VAL A 390 -2.11 -5.31 -20.24
N SER A 391 -1.95 -5.47 -21.56
CA SER A 391 -2.08 -6.78 -22.17
C SER A 391 -0.99 -7.76 -21.69
N PRO A 392 -1.22 -9.08 -21.76
CA PRO A 392 -0.20 -10.08 -21.45
C PRO A 392 1.07 -9.93 -22.30
N GLU A 393 0.93 -9.56 -23.58
CA GLU A 393 2.08 -9.33 -24.46
C GLU A 393 2.94 -8.14 -23.98
N THR A 394 2.30 -7.05 -23.54
CA THR A 394 3.01 -5.92 -22.94
C THR A 394 3.65 -6.31 -21.61
N ALA A 395 2.98 -7.12 -20.78
CA ALA A 395 3.54 -7.62 -19.53
C ALA A 395 4.81 -8.45 -19.76
N ASP A 396 4.82 -9.32 -20.78
CA ASP A 396 6.00 -10.10 -21.19
C ASP A 396 7.16 -9.20 -21.62
N LYS A 397 6.89 -8.22 -22.50
CA LYS A 397 7.90 -7.26 -22.98
C LYS A 397 8.46 -6.42 -21.83
N LEU A 398 7.62 -5.97 -20.90
CA LEU A 398 8.04 -5.26 -19.69
C LEU A 398 8.90 -6.14 -18.79
N THR A 399 8.50 -7.40 -18.61
CA THR A 399 9.24 -8.39 -17.82
C THR A 399 10.64 -8.59 -18.38
N GLU A 400 10.79 -8.77 -19.70
CA GLU A 400 12.09 -8.86 -20.36
C GLU A 400 12.98 -7.65 -20.06
N MET A 401 12.44 -6.44 -20.25
CA MET A 401 13.19 -5.21 -19.99
C MET A 401 13.55 -5.02 -18.51
N MET A 402 12.65 -5.40 -17.60
CA MET A 402 12.88 -5.36 -16.16
C MET A 402 13.91 -6.39 -15.69
N VAL A 403 13.97 -7.57 -16.31
CA VAL A 403 15.04 -8.54 -16.08
C VAL A 403 16.39 -7.96 -16.50
N GLU A 404 16.47 -7.30 -17.66
CA GLU A 404 17.72 -6.67 -18.13
C GLU A 404 18.24 -5.57 -17.20
N VAL A 405 17.35 -4.81 -16.54
CA VAL A 405 17.76 -3.81 -15.52
C VAL A 405 18.50 -4.47 -14.36
N VAL A 406 18.04 -5.62 -13.89
CA VAL A 406 18.63 -6.32 -12.74
C VAL A 406 19.82 -7.16 -13.18
N ALA A 407 19.76 -7.81 -14.34
CA ALA A 407 20.87 -8.63 -14.86
C ALA A 407 22.09 -7.77 -15.24
N ASN A 408 21.87 -6.68 -15.97
CA ASN A 408 22.93 -5.96 -16.68
C ASN A 408 22.85 -4.42 -16.52
N GLY A 409 21.94 -3.91 -15.71
CA GLY A 409 21.62 -2.49 -15.63
C GLY A 409 21.83 -1.85 -14.26
N THR A 410 20.97 -0.88 -13.96
CA THR A 410 21.03 -0.09 -12.72
C THR A 410 20.61 -0.87 -11.47
N GLY A 411 19.97 -2.03 -11.62
CA GLY A 411 19.38 -2.81 -10.53
C GLY A 411 20.19 -4.03 -10.07
N THR A 412 21.46 -4.14 -10.46
CA THR A 412 22.29 -5.35 -10.20
C THR A 412 22.43 -5.74 -8.73
N ALA A 413 22.34 -4.80 -7.81
CA ALA A 413 22.36 -5.09 -6.37
C ALA A 413 21.12 -5.88 -5.89
N ALA A 414 20.05 -5.95 -6.70
CA ALA A 414 18.84 -6.70 -6.41
C ALA A 414 18.89 -8.18 -6.88
N GLN A 415 19.97 -8.60 -7.53
CA GLN A 415 20.13 -9.97 -8.04
C GLN A 415 20.08 -11.02 -6.93
N ILE A 416 19.37 -12.12 -7.19
CA ILE A 416 19.31 -13.31 -6.33
C ILE A 416 19.94 -14.48 -7.08
N PRO A 417 20.95 -15.17 -6.53
CA PRO A 417 21.56 -16.31 -7.20
C PRO A 417 20.55 -17.39 -7.56
N GLY A 418 20.50 -17.80 -8.83
CA GLY A 418 19.62 -18.86 -9.32
C GLY A 418 18.17 -18.43 -9.58
N VAL A 419 17.83 -17.15 -9.39
CA VAL A 419 16.46 -16.63 -9.58
C VAL A 419 16.49 -15.48 -10.59
N LYS A 420 15.60 -15.52 -11.57
CA LYS A 420 15.37 -14.38 -12.46
C LYS A 420 14.56 -13.32 -11.71
N VAL A 421 15.20 -12.17 -11.47
CA VAL A 421 14.58 -11.02 -10.82
C VAL A 421 14.32 -9.96 -11.88
N ALA A 422 13.08 -9.48 -11.95
CA ALA A 422 12.68 -8.36 -12.78
C ALA A 422 12.55 -7.12 -11.90
N GLY A 423 13.11 -5.97 -12.29
CA GLY A 423 12.92 -4.76 -11.51
C GLY A 423 13.26 -3.46 -12.23
N LYS A 424 13.01 -2.35 -11.53
CA LYS A 424 13.38 -1.01 -11.95
C LYS A 424 13.83 -0.20 -10.74
N THR A 425 14.98 0.45 -10.87
CA THR A 425 15.44 1.43 -9.89
C THR A 425 14.87 2.82 -10.20
N GLY A 426 14.69 3.60 -9.14
CA GLY A 426 14.29 5.00 -9.20
C GLY A 426 15.12 5.87 -8.28
N THR A 427 15.35 7.09 -8.74
CA THR A 427 15.95 8.17 -7.96
C THR A 427 15.08 9.38 -8.20
N ALA A 428 14.36 9.83 -7.17
CA ALA A 428 13.41 10.93 -7.29
C ALA A 428 13.97 12.18 -6.61
N GLU A 429 14.30 13.19 -7.42
CA GLU A 429 14.90 14.44 -6.94
C GLU A 429 13.89 15.27 -6.16
N ILE A 430 14.34 15.87 -5.06
CA ILE A 430 13.53 16.75 -4.21
C ILE A 430 13.99 18.19 -4.39
N SER A 431 15.29 18.43 -4.18
CA SER A 431 15.99 19.69 -4.42
C SER A 431 17.48 19.43 -4.59
N ALA A 432 18.25 20.46 -4.97
CA ALA A 432 19.70 20.34 -5.18
C ALA A 432 20.48 19.97 -3.89
N ASP A 433 19.96 20.37 -2.72
CA ASP A 433 20.64 20.21 -1.44
C ASP A 433 20.15 19.01 -0.62
N VAL A 434 19.12 18.30 -1.10
CA VAL A 434 18.52 17.15 -0.42
C VAL A 434 18.75 15.91 -1.26
N ALA A 435 19.27 14.86 -0.63
CA ALA A 435 19.44 13.58 -1.29
C ALA A 435 18.08 13.08 -1.84
N PRO A 436 18.04 12.53 -3.05
CA PRO A 436 16.80 12.05 -3.64
C PRO A 436 16.21 10.86 -2.88
N HIS A 437 14.92 10.58 -3.07
CA HIS A 437 14.34 9.33 -2.62
C HIS A 437 14.87 8.17 -3.47
N ALA A 438 15.35 7.12 -2.80
CA ALA A 438 15.82 5.90 -3.43
C ALA A 438 14.66 4.93 -3.58
N TRP A 439 14.38 4.50 -4.81
CA TRP A 439 13.28 3.60 -5.14
C TRP A 439 13.76 2.32 -5.79
N PHE A 440 13.04 1.24 -5.52
CA PHE A 440 13.07 0.01 -6.30
C PHE A 440 11.64 -0.53 -6.41
N LEU A 441 11.20 -0.93 -7.59
CA LEU A 441 10.09 -1.86 -7.77
C LEU A 441 10.57 -3.10 -8.50
N GLY A 442 9.95 -4.25 -8.26
CA GLY A 442 10.27 -5.46 -9.00
C GLY A 442 9.57 -6.68 -8.46
N PHE A 443 9.89 -7.83 -9.03
CA PHE A 443 9.39 -9.12 -8.60
C PHE A 443 10.44 -10.21 -8.86
N ALA A 444 10.32 -11.33 -8.16
CA ALA A 444 11.22 -12.46 -8.29
C ALA A 444 10.49 -13.71 -8.75
N GLY A 445 11.20 -14.54 -9.52
CA GLY A 445 10.63 -15.69 -10.21
C GLY A 445 9.98 -15.29 -11.51
N ALA A 446 10.66 -14.56 -12.41
CA ALA A 446 10.04 -14.00 -13.62
C ALA A 446 9.25 -15.00 -14.50
N ASP A 447 9.50 -16.31 -14.39
CA ASP A 447 8.75 -17.36 -15.08
C ASP A 447 7.57 -17.94 -14.24
N ASP A 448 7.61 -17.81 -12.91
CA ASP A 448 6.54 -18.16 -11.95
C ASP A 448 6.61 -17.21 -10.74
N PRO A 449 6.02 -15.99 -10.83
CA PRO A 449 6.28 -14.95 -9.85
C PRO A 449 5.62 -15.22 -8.49
N GLU A 450 6.44 -15.30 -7.44
CA GLU A 450 5.97 -15.56 -6.07
C GLU A 450 5.82 -14.28 -5.24
N VAL A 451 6.56 -13.22 -5.60
CA VAL A 451 6.60 -11.98 -4.82
C VAL A 451 6.88 -10.77 -5.71
N ALA A 452 6.06 -9.73 -5.56
CA ALA A 452 6.29 -8.39 -6.09
C ALA A 452 6.55 -7.41 -4.93
N VAL A 453 7.54 -6.55 -5.07
CA VAL A 453 8.02 -5.63 -4.02
C VAL A 453 8.13 -4.20 -4.55
N ALA A 454 7.77 -3.23 -3.71
CA ALA A 454 8.19 -1.85 -3.85
C ALA A 454 8.87 -1.36 -2.56
N VAL A 455 9.99 -0.67 -2.72
CA VAL A 455 10.78 -0.08 -1.65
C VAL A 455 11.02 1.39 -1.94
N VAL A 456 10.78 2.22 -0.92
CA VAL A 456 11.25 3.61 -0.88
C VAL A 456 12.13 3.81 0.35
N VAL A 457 13.28 4.45 0.14
CA VAL A 457 14.13 4.98 1.20
C VAL A 457 14.17 6.50 1.04
N GLU A 458 13.56 7.20 1.98
CA GLU A 458 13.50 8.66 1.97
C GLU A 458 14.91 9.24 2.05
N ASN A 459 15.24 10.14 1.13
CA ASN A 459 16.55 10.78 1.04
C ASN A 459 17.71 9.75 1.00
N GLY A 460 17.42 8.54 0.52
CA GLY A 460 18.35 7.43 0.46
C GLY A 460 19.38 7.54 -0.66
N GLY A 461 19.25 8.54 -1.56
CA GLY A 461 20.16 8.72 -2.67
C GLY A 461 19.87 7.74 -3.82
N ASP A 462 20.84 6.91 -4.16
CA ASP A 462 20.75 5.98 -5.30
C ASP A 462 19.82 4.79 -5.01
N GLY A 463 18.80 4.61 -5.85
CA GLY A 463 17.82 3.52 -5.74
C GLY A 463 18.43 2.12 -5.87
N GLY A 464 19.39 1.95 -6.78
CA GLY A 464 20.05 0.66 -6.99
C GLY A 464 20.84 0.19 -5.77
N THR A 465 21.56 1.11 -5.14
CA THR A 465 22.44 0.81 -4.00
C THR A 465 21.67 0.74 -2.67
N ASN A 466 20.60 1.52 -2.50
CA ASN A 466 19.95 1.67 -1.19
C ASN A 466 18.58 0.99 -1.07
N ALA A 467 17.80 0.93 -2.15
CA ALA A 467 16.49 0.27 -2.19
C ALA A 467 16.57 -1.14 -2.79
N GLY A 468 17.43 -1.36 -3.78
CA GLY A 468 17.66 -2.67 -4.41
C GLY A 468 18.01 -3.80 -3.42
N PRO A 469 18.99 -3.63 -2.51
CA PRO A 469 19.32 -4.65 -1.51
C PRO A 469 18.20 -4.93 -0.51
N VAL A 470 17.37 -3.92 -0.21
CA VAL A 470 16.19 -4.11 0.66
C VAL A 470 15.17 -4.98 -0.05
N ALA A 471 14.87 -4.69 -1.32
CA ALA A 471 13.98 -5.51 -2.12
C ALA A 471 14.49 -6.94 -2.24
N ARG A 472 15.80 -7.11 -2.49
CA ARG A 472 16.45 -8.42 -2.53
C ARG A 472 16.23 -9.21 -1.26
N ALA A 473 16.47 -8.61 -0.09
CA ALA A 473 16.32 -9.30 1.20
C ALA A 473 14.89 -9.81 1.41
N VAL A 474 13.89 -9.04 0.99
CA VAL A 474 12.48 -9.44 1.09
C VAL A 474 12.13 -10.52 0.08
N MET A 475 12.56 -10.38 -1.17
CA MET A 475 12.34 -11.40 -2.20
C MET A 475 13.01 -12.73 -1.82
N GLU A 476 14.25 -12.71 -1.32
CA GLU A 476 14.93 -13.90 -0.80
C GLU A 476 14.22 -14.51 0.41
N ALA A 477 13.52 -13.71 1.22
CA ALA A 477 12.79 -14.21 2.39
C ALA A 477 11.53 -14.98 1.99
N VAL A 478 10.82 -14.52 0.96
CA VAL A 478 9.61 -15.20 0.46
C VAL A 478 9.93 -16.49 -0.30
N LEU A 479 11.02 -16.51 -1.09
CA LEU A 479 11.40 -17.66 -1.93
C LEU A 479 12.04 -18.84 -1.17
N ARG A 480 12.11 -18.80 0.17
CA ARG A 480 12.90 -19.74 0.98
C ARG A 480 12.10 -20.89 1.57
#